data_AF-A0A2T0K514-F1
#
_entry.id   AF-A0A2T0K514-F1
#
_cell.length_a   1.000
_cell.length_b   1.000
_cell.length_c   1.000
_cell.angle_alpha   90.00
_cell.angle_beta   90.00
_cell.angle_gamma   90.00
#
_symmetry.space_group_name_H-M   'P 1'
#
loop_
_entity.id
_entity.type
_entity.pdbx_description
1 polymer ?
#
loop_
_entity_poly.entity_id
_entity_poly.type
_entity_poly.pdbx_seq_one_letter_code
_entity_poly.pdbx_strand_id
1 'polypeptide(L)'
;MFILFAAGLDVLQDCGVKGVRPRDLRLPDLGVLVQPSPGEPASYSYLPPSAYAMVIEIVSKNSPNGEFLEKKLWYAEHGIPEYWIVEETPDRSDEDGVITILRLDESSDKPDYLEVRSLLVSELETEYRS
;
A
#
# COMPACT_ATOMS: atom_id res chain seq x y z
N MET A 1 -6.09 -18.41 15.06
CA MET A 1 -4.64 -18.23 14.96
C MET A 1 -4.37 -17.66 13.58
N PHE A 2 -4.12 -16.35 13.48
CA PHE A 2 -3.79 -15.72 12.21
C PHE A 2 -2.32 -16.04 11.91
N ILE A 3 -2.08 -16.81 10.85
CA ILE A 3 -0.74 -17.10 10.37
C ILE A 3 -0.48 -16.13 9.22
N LEU A 4 0.34 -15.11 9.47
CA LEU A 4 0.81 -14.19 8.44
C LEU A 4 1.95 -14.88 7.67
N PHE A 5 1.77 -15.08 6.37
CA PHE A 5 2.84 -15.53 5.49
C PHE A 5 3.49 -14.31 4.84
N ALA A 6 4.67 -13.93 5.31
CA ALA A 6 5.47 -12.89 4.68
C ALA A 6 6.25 -13.51 3.50
N ALA A 7 6.12 -12.96 2.30
CA ALA A 7 6.78 -13.42 1.08
C ALA A 7 8.30 -13.17 1.05
N GLY A 8 8.99 -13.20 2.20
CA GLY A 8 10.42 -12.91 2.33
C GLY A 8 10.79 -11.43 2.24
N LEU A 9 9.80 -10.53 2.14
CA LEU A 9 9.98 -9.08 2.12
C LEU A 9 9.81 -8.47 3.51
N ASP A 10 10.48 -7.34 3.73
CA ASP A 10 10.33 -6.56 4.95
C ASP A 10 9.11 -5.64 4.85
N VAL A 11 8.27 -5.65 5.89
CA VAL A 11 7.09 -4.80 6.00
C VAL A 11 7.23 -3.91 7.22
N LEU A 12 7.01 -2.62 7.04
CA LEU A 12 6.98 -1.63 8.11
C LEU A 12 5.55 -1.17 8.36
N GLN A 13 5.19 -1.03 9.64
CA GLN A 13 3.93 -0.40 10.06
C GLN A 13 4.15 1.10 10.31
N ASP A 14 3.13 1.91 10.03
CA ASP A 14 3.16 3.37 10.22
C ASP A 14 4.44 4.00 9.64
N CYS A 15 4.80 3.57 8.44
CA CYS A 15 6.08 3.91 7.85
C CYS A 15 5.98 5.24 7.10
N GLY A 16 6.92 6.14 7.33
CA GLY A 16 6.88 7.44 6.68
C GLY A 16 7.39 7.40 5.23
N VAL A 17 6.62 7.92 4.29
CA VAL A 17 7.08 8.17 2.91
C VAL A 17 7.37 9.67 2.74
N LYS A 18 8.58 10.00 2.26
CA LYS A 18 9.01 11.37 2.05
C LYS A 18 8.83 11.82 0.60
N GLY A 19 8.07 12.88 0.38
CA GLY A 19 7.95 13.55 -0.90
C GLY A 19 9.10 14.50 -1.25
N VAL A 20 8.95 15.24 -2.34
CA VAL A 20 10.03 16.10 -2.88
C VAL A 20 10.25 17.36 -2.04
N ARG A 21 9.18 17.91 -1.43
CA ARG A 21 9.23 19.16 -0.67
C ARG A 21 9.40 18.91 0.84
N PRO A 22 10.03 19.85 1.59
CA PRO A 22 10.00 19.80 3.04
C PRO A 22 8.56 19.74 3.56
N ARG A 23 8.26 18.79 4.45
CA ARG A 23 6.92 18.50 5.04
C ARG A 23 5.89 17.85 4.10
N ASP A 24 6.28 17.52 2.88
CA ASP A 24 5.48 16.65 2.02
C ASP A 24 5.72 15.21 2.44
N LEU A 25 4.87 14.71 3.35
CA LEU A 25 5.04 13.42 4.01
C LEU A 25 3.72 12.67 3.98
N ARG A 26 3.78 11.35 3.74
CA ARG A 26 2.67 10.42 3.93
C ARG A 26 3.04 9.35 4.94
N LEU A 27 2.03 8.80 5.58
CA LEU A 27 2.16 7.77 6.59
C LEU A 27 1.17 6.65 6.25
N PRO A 28 1.50 5.79 5.27
CA PRO A 28 0.71 4.59 5.02
C PRO A 28 0.72 3.67 6.24
N ASP A 29 -0.38 2.94 6.41
CA ASP A 29 -0.50 1.93 7.48
C ASP A 29 0.57 0.86 7.33
N LEU A 30 0.86 0.42 6.10
CA LEU A 30 1.95 -0.51 5.81
C LEU A 30 2.76 -0.09 4.58
N GLY A 31 4.06 -0.33 4.62
CA GLY A 31 4.94 -0.23 3.48
C GLY A 31 5.82 -1.46 3.34
N VAL A 32 5.87 -2.02 2.13
CA VAL A 32 6.71 -3.16 1.79
C VAL A 32 7.98 -2.64 1.13
N LEU A 33 9.14 -2.98 1.69
CA LEU A 33 10.41 -2.47 1.21
C LEU A 33 10.91 -3.24 -0.01
N VAL A 34 11.58 -2.53 -0.91
CA VAL A 34 12.43 -3.17 -1.93
C VAL A 34 13.62 -3.85 -1.24
N GLN A 35 14.11 -4.95 -1.81
CA GLN A 35 15.32 -5.61 -1.33
C GLN A 35 16.44 -5.59 -2.39
N PRO A 36 17.66 -5.17 -2.04
CA PRO A 36 18.06 -4.60 -0.75
C PRO A 36 17.46 -3.20 -0.53
N SER A 37 17.06 -2.87 0.71
CA SER A 37 16.54 -1.55 1.04
C SER A 37 17.62 -0.47 0.83
N PRO A 38 17.32 0.67 0.19
CA PRO A 38 18.23 1.79 0.11
C PRO A 38 18.34 2.48 1.49
N GLY A 39 19.25 1.98 2.32
CA GLY A 39 19.53 2.49 3.68
C GLY A 39 19.07 1.56 4.79
N GLU A 40 19.54 1.81 6.02
CA GLU A 40 19.10 1.09 7.22
C GLU A 40 17.73 1.62 7.67
N PRO A 41 16.64 0.82 7.57
CA PRO A 41 15.29 1.28 7.90
C PRO A 41 15.16 1.74 9.36
N ALA A 42 15.94 1.13 10.27
CA ALA A 42 15.95 1.47 11.69
C ALA A 42 16.47 2.90 11.99
N SER A 43 17.14 3.54 11.04
CA SER A 43 17.79 4.83 11.22
C SER A 43 16.94 6.02 10.72
N TYR A 44 15.80 5.79 10.07
CA TYR A 44 14.97 6.83 9.46
C TYR A 44 13.49 6.66 9.77
N SER A 45 12.85 7.72 10.29
CA SER A 45 11.39 7.77 10.46
C SER A 45 10.62 7.93 9.14
N TYR A 46 11.31 8.35 8.07
CA TYR A 46 10.75 8.52 6.73
C TYR A 46 11.75 8.08 5.66
N LEU A 47 11.34 7.19 4.76
CA LEU A 47 12.13 6.69 3.65
C LEU A 47 11.70 7.37 2.32
N PRO A 48 12.60 7.42 1.30
CA PRO A 48 12.21 7.88 -0.02
C PRO A 48 11.20 6.91 -0.66
N PRO A 49 10.38 7.36 -1.63
CA PRO A 49 9.39 6.49 -2.30
C PRO A 49 10.03 5.27 -2.97
N SER A 50 11.25 5.42 -3.50
CA SER A 50 12.01 4.34 -4.12
C SER A 50 12.47 3.24 -3.15
N ALA A 51 12.29 3.41 -1.85
CA ALA A 51 12.51 2.35 -0.86
C ALA A 51 11.34 1.36 -0.80
N TYR A 52 10.18 1.71 -1.37
CA TYR A 52 8.95 0.93 -1.28
C TYR A 52 8.67 0.21 -2.59
N ALA A 53 8.47 -1.10 -2.50
CA ALA A 53 7.89 -1.90 -3.56
C ALA A 53 6.37 -1.68 -3.62
N MET A 54 5.76 -1.46 -2.45
CA MET A 54 4.32 -1.31 -2.28
C MET A 54 3.98 -0.51 -1.03
N VAL A 55 2.87 0.21 -1.06
CA VAL A 55 2.21 0.79 0.13
C VAL A 55 0.79 0.26 0.26
N ILE A 56 0.30 0.15 1.49
CA ILE A 56 -1.03 -0.38 1.81
C ILE A 56 -1.70 0.58 2.78
N GLU A 57 -2.96 0.89 2.51
CA GLU A 57 -3.82 1.70 3.38
C GLU A 57 -5.07 0.89 3.75
N ILE A 58 -5.41 0.89 5.03
CA ILE A 58 -6.54 0.19 5.62
C ILE A 58 -7.61 1.24 5.94
N VAL A 59 -8.62 1.30 5.10
CA VAL A 59 -9.67 2.31 5.18
C VAL A 59 -10.57 2.03 6.38
N SER A 60 -10.56 2.94 7.34
CA SER A 60 -11.56 2.94 8.41
C SER A 60 -12.86 3.61 7.95
N LYS A 61 -14.01 3.13 8.46
CA LYS A 61 -15.36 3.70 8.23
C LYS A 61 -15.47 5.21 8.44
N ASN A 62 -14.58 5.80 9.22
CA ASN A 62 -14.62 7.22 9.58
C ASN A 62 -13.82 8.11 8.61
N SER A 63 -13.11 7.55 7.63
CA SER A 63 -12.28 8.32 6.70
C SER A 63 -12.18 7.69 5.29
N PRO A 64 -13.30 7.49 4.57
CA PRO A 64 -13.31 6.74 3.31
C PRO A 64 -12.66 7.45 2.12
N ASN A 65 -12.66 8.79 2.07
CA ASN A 65 -12.46 9.50 0.79
C ASN A 65 -11.01 9.85 0.43
N GLY A 66 -10.08 9.91 1.40
CA GLY A 66 -8.70 10.36 1.16
C GLY A 66 -7.85 9.33 0.41
N GLU A 67 -8.15 8.05 0.60
CA GLU A 67 -7.37 6.91 0.12
C GLU A 67 -7.50 6.73 -1.40
N PHE A 68 -8.74 6.73 -1.90
CA PHE A 68 -9.05 6.45 -3.30
C PHE A 68 -8.64 7.54 -4.30
N LEU A 69 -8.44 8.78 -3.84
CA LEU A 69 -8.21 9.91 -4.74
C LEU A 69 -6.91 10.66 -4.42
N GLU A 70 -6.82 11.29 -3.24
CA GLU A 70 -5.69 12.16 -2.91
C GLU A 70 -4.41 11.37 -2.67
N LYS A 71 -4.48 10.30 -1.88
CA LYS A 71 -3.32 9.45 -1.60
C LYS A 71 -2.93 8.61 -2.81
N LYS A 72 -3.91 8.04 -3.53
CA LYS A 72 -3.69 7.36 -4.82
C LYS A 72 -2.83 8.22 -5.76
N LEU A 73 -3.26 9.45 -6.04
CA LEU A 73 -2.53 10.34 -6.94
C LEU A 73 -1.14 10.68 -6.39
N TRP A 74 -1.03 10.97 -5.10
CA TRP A 74 0.24 11.31 -4.47
C TRP A 74 1.25 10.17 -4.59
N TYR A 75 0.88 8.93 -4.28
CA TYR A 75 1.79 7.78 -4.39
C TYR A 75 2.20 7.52 -5.85
N ALA A 76 1.28 7.74 -6.81
CA ALA A 76 1.58 7.62 -8.23
C ALA A 76 2.59 8.68 -8.69
N GLU A 77 2.39 9.94 -8.32
CA GLU A 77 3.31 11.06 -8.60
C GLU A 77 4.72 10.82 -8.05
N HIS A 78 4.82 10.02 -6.97
CA HIS A 78 6.07 9.65 -6.32
C HIS A 78 6.64 8.31 -6.81
N GLY A 79 5.98 7.66 -7.77
CA GLY A 79 6.51 6.48 -8.48
C GLY A 79 6.54 5.20 -7.66
N ILE A 80 5.66 5.05 -6.66
CA ILE A 80 5.57 3.79 -5.91
C ILE A 80 4.88 2.73 -6.81
N PRO A 81 5.48 1.55 -7.04
CA PRO A 81 4.98 0.63 -8.08
C PRO A 81 3.57 0.06 -7.83
N GLU A 82 3.24 -0.25 -6.57
CA GLU A 82 1.99 -0.91 -6.21
C GLU A 82 1.34 -0.22 -4.99
N TYR A 83 0.01 -0.04 -5.04
CA TYR A 83 -0.77 0.55 -3.96
C TYR A 83 -2.00 -0.31 -3.68
N TRP A 84 -2.14 -0.77 -2.45
CA TRP A 84 -3.30 -1.55 -2.02
C TRP A 84 -4.20 -0.71 -1.11
N ILE A 85 -5.50 -0.79 -1.37
CA ILE A 85 -6.53 -0.20 -0.52
C ILE A 85 -7.35 -1.35 0.06
N VAL A 86 -7.40 -1.44 1.38
CA VAL A 86 -8.09 -2.49 2.11
C VAL A 86 -9.29 -1.91 2.83
N GLU A 87 -10.49 -2.38 2.50
CA GLU A 87 -11.74 -1.94 3.12
C GLU A 87 -12.45 -3.10 3.82
N GLU A 88 -13.29 -2.80 4.81
CA GLU A 88 -14.21 -3.80 5.36
C GLU A 88 -15.26 -4.19 4.31
N THR A 89 -15.69 -5.46 4.31
CA THR A 89 -16.81 -5.89 3.46
C THR A 89 -18.09 -5.08 3.77
N PRO A 90 -18.88 -4.70 2.74
CA PRO A 90 -20.10 -3.91 2.92
C PRO A 90 -21.11 -4.56 3.88
N ASP A 91 -21.21 -5.88 3.85
CA ASP A 91 -22.22 -6.65 4.59
C ASP A 91 -21.79 -7.04 6.02
N ARG A 92 -20.55 -6.71 6.42
CA ARG A 92 -19.99 -6.86 7.79
C ARG A 92 -20.11 -8.24 8.45
N SER A 93 -20.71 -9.25 7.82
CA SER A 93 -21.09 -10.49 8.49
C SER A 93 -19.95 -11.49 8.63
N ASP A 94 -18.85 -11.30 7.91
CA ASP A 94 -17.89 -12.38 7.65
C ASP A 94 -16.47 -12.13 8.21
N GLU A 95 -16.24 -11.06 8.97
CA GLU A 95 -14.89 -10.65 9.45
C GLU A 95 -13.81 -10.56 8.35
N ASP A 96 -14.23 -10.40 7.09
CA ASP A 96 -13.34 -10.31 5.92
C ASP A 96 -13.22 -8.86 5.39
N GLY A 97 -12.19 -8.61 4.59
CA GLY A 97 -11.94 -7.34 3.92
C GLY A 97 -11.89 -7.49 2.39
N VAL A 98 -12.12 -6.39 1.68
CA VAL A 98 -11.88 -6.28 0.23
C VAL A 98 -10.54 -5.58 0.03
N ILE A 99 -9.65 -6.20 -0.74
CA ILE A 99 -8.40 -5.59 -1.20
C ILE A 99 -8.59 -5.14 -2.64
N THR A 100 -8.41 -3.85 -2.89
CA THR A 100 -8.25 -3.30 -4.24
C THR A 100 -6.77 -3.12 -4.54
N ILE A 101 -6.27 -3.81 -5.57
CA ILE A 101 -4.88 -3.81 -5.99
C ILE A 101 -4.71 -2.86 -7.16
N LEU A 102 -3.87 -1.84 -6.98
CA LEU A 102 -3.57 -0.82 -7.97
C LEU A 102 -2.10 -0.88 -8.38
N ARG A 103 -1.80 -0.77 -9.68
CA ARG A 103 -0.42 -0.72 -10.22
C ARG A 103 -0.16 0.55 -11.00
N LEU A 104 1.04 1.08 -10.82
CA LEU A 104 1.44 2.35 -11.43
C LEU A 104 1.33 2.23 -12.96
N ASP A 105 0.67 3.21 -13.59
CA ASP A 105 0.59 3.29 -15.04
C ASP A 105 1.89 3.90 -15.60
N GLU A 106 2.83 3.04 -15.97
CA GLU A 106 4.08 3.46 -16.61
C GLU A 106 3.89 3.93 -18.07
N SER A 107 2.70 3.73 -18.65
CA SER A 107 2.41 4.02 -20.06
C SER A 107 1.79 5.39 -20.29
N SER A 108 1.28 6.02 -19.23
CA SER A 108 0.64 7.34 -19.28
C SER A 108 1.65 8.46 -19.06
N ASP A 109 1.49 9.56 -19.79
CA ASP A 109 2.24 10.82 -19.57
C ASP A 109 1.92 11.48 -18.21
N LYS A 110 0.84 11.03 -17.55
CA LYS A 110 0.42 11.49 -16.22
C LYS A 110 0.47 10.32 -15.24
N PRO A 111 1.18 10.46 -14.10
CA PRO A 111 1.21 9.42 -13.07
C PRO A 111 -0.20 9.15 -12.54
N ASP A 112 -0.63 7.90 -12.65
CA ASP A 112 -1.85 7.37 -12.03
C ASP A 112 -1.65 5.87 -11.76
N TYR A 113 -2.56 5.26 -11.02
CA TYR A 113 -2.65 3.81 -10.94
C TYR A 113 -3.82 3.25 -11.75
N LEU A 114 -3.60 2.08 -12.33
CA LEU A 114 -4.63 1.21 -12.90
C LEU A 114 -5.07 0.20 -11.85
N GLU A 115 -6.39 -0.01 -11.73
CA GLU A 115 -6.92 -1.12 -10.95
C GLU A 115 -6.63 -2.43 -11.69
N VAL A 116 -5.90 -3.33 -11.02
CA VAL A 116 -5.55 -4.64 -11.55
C VAL A 116 -6.66 -5.64 -11.22
N ARG A 117 -7.10 -5.63 -9.96
CA ARG A 117 -8.18 -6.47 -9.45
C ARG A 117 -8.66 -6.01 -8.08
N SER A 118 -9.86 -6.43 -7.72
CA SER A 118 -10.43 -6.32 -6.38
C SER A 118 -10.99 -7.67 -5.95
N LEU A 119 -10.66 -8.12 -4.74
CA LEU A 119 -11.00 -9.45 -4.22
C LEU A 119 -11.01 -9.47 -2.68
N LEU A 120 -11.54 -10.54 -2.09
CA LEU A 120 -11.50 -10.69 -0.63
C LEU A 120 -10.08 -11.02 -0.13
N VAL A 121 -9.76 -10.60 1.10
CA VAL A 121 -8.49 -10.96 1.76
C VAL A 121 -8.36 -12.48 1.84
N SER A 122 -9.44 -13.18 2.19
CA SER A 122 -9.45 -14.65 2.28
C SER A 122 -9.21 -15.36 0.94
N GLU A 123 -9.71 -14.80 -0.16
CA GLU A 123 -9.45 -15.30 -1.51
C GLU A 123 -7.97 -15.13 -1.86
N LEU A 124 -7.41 -13.94 -1.60
CA LEU A 124 -6.00 -13.65 -1.81
C LEU A 124 -5.09 -14.59 -1.00
N GLU A 125 -5.40 -14.82 0.27
CA GLU A 125 -4.66 -15.75 1.12
C GLU A 125 -4.67 -17.17 0.55
N THR A 126 -5.81 -17.60 -0.01
CA THR A 126 -5.94 -18.94 -0.58
C THR A 126 -5.04 -19.10 -1.82
N GLU A 127 -4.95 -18.07 -2.67
CA GLU A 127 -4.06 -18.07 -3.83
C GLU A 127 -2.58 -18.21 -3.44
N TYR A 128 -2.13 -17.51 -2.39
CA TYR A 128 -0.72 -17.59 -1.95
C TYR A 128 -0.38 -18.86 -1.16
N ARG A 129 -1.37 -19.66 -0.77
CA ARG A 129 -1.16 -20.97 -0.12
C ARG A 129 -0.98 -22.11 -1.12
N SER A 130 -1.38 -21.93 -2.38
CA SER A 130 -1.25 -22.95 -3.45
C SER A 130 0.09 -22.87 -4.17
#